data_AF-A0A812X2D8-F1
#
_entry.id   AF-A0A812X2D8-F1
#
_cell.length_a   1.000
_cell.length_b   1.000
_cell.length_c   1.000
_cell.angle_alpha   90.00
_cell.angle_beta   90.00
_cell.angle_gamma   90.00
#
_symmetry.space_group_name_H-M   'P 1'
#
loop_
_entity.id
_entity.type
_entity.pdbx_description
1 polymer ?
#
loop_
_entity_poly.entity_id
_entity_poly.type
_entity_poly.pdbx_seq_one_letter_code
_entity_poly.pdbx_strand_id
1 'polypeptide(L)'
;MESKEENGFTLLAKEQQRLLGLAVAQHAVLEEAIQDAFQRLSGPGACCDDQAAPDQLQTSPAAGIKLAVASSRQPSSVQLRATDALPEEAPVQPEVLQRSPSISDSSEVSDAEEFVPPVTVGRTSTTSAPGMGSTNVRAAAAFAISETPQTWCDRIRGRIVTLLDYLVGPLVFLNSLVLLLELQIEGGIAGAGIGMDPAPTWSDWAPALRTIDSVFVFVFAVELIIRVVLDRQGFVRDVANWFDGFIVVAGLANLRLVLELVKGGFVVEGSDAPSN
;
A
#
# COMPACT_ATOMS: atom_id res chain seq x y z
N MET A 1 36.78 -5.82 -28.42
CA MET A 1 35.34 -5.89 -28.09
C MET A 1 34.97 -5.00 -26.89
N GLU A 2 35.94 -4.45 -26.15
CA GLU A 2 35.69 -3.63 -24.94
C GLU A 2 35.06 -2.24 -25.20
N SER A 3 35.22 -1.64 -26.39
CA SER A 3 34.71 -0.28 -26.67
C SER A 3 33.17 -0.15 -26.71
N LYS A 4 32.41 -1.26 -26.80
CA LYS A 4 30.93 -1.20 -26.80
C LYS A 4 30.31 -1.13 -25.41
N GLU A 5 30.97 -1.67 -24.38
CA GLU A 5 30.42 -1.70 -23.02
C GLU A 5 30.60 -0.35 -22.31
N GLU A 6 31.71 0.37 -22.56
CA GLU A 6 31.99 1.67 -21.95
C GLU A 6 30.99 2.77 -22.37
N ASN A 7 30.45 2.67 -23.59
CA ASN A 7 29.40 3.56 -24.08
C ASN A 7 28.03 3.32 -23.41
N GLY A 8 27.78 2.11 -22.91
CA GLY A 8 26.53 1.78 -22.23
C GLY A 8 26.41 2.45 -20.87
N PHE A 9 27.50 2.43 -20.09
CA PHE A 9 27.54 3.03 -18.75
C PHE A 9 27.43 4.55 -18.77
N THR A 10 28.08 5.22 -19.72
CA THR A 10 28.02 6.68 -19.85
C THR A 10 26.62 7.16 -20.27
N LEU A 11 25.94 6.39 -21.14
CA LEU A 11 24.56 6.68 -21.55
C LEU A 11 23.58 6.50 -20.38
N LEU A 12 23.75 5.45 -19.58
CA LEU A 12 22.91 5.20 -18.40
C LEU A 12 23.10 6.27 -17.31
N ALA A 13 24.34 6.69 -17.05
CA ALA A 13 24.63 7.77 -16.12
C ALA A 13 23.99 9.11 -16.56
N LYS A 14 24.03 9.41 -17.86
CA LYS A 14 23.41 10.61 -18.42
C LYS A 14 21.89 10.61 -18.26
N GLU A 15 21.24 9.46 -18.48
CA GLU A 15 19.79 9.35 -18.31
C GLU A 15 19.38 9.43 -16.82
N GLN A 16 20.15 8.82 -15.91
CA GLN A 16 19.93 8.98 -14.48
C GLN A 16 20.04 10.45 -14.03
N GLN A 17 21.04 11.17 -14.52
CA GLN A 17 21.20 12.60 -14.21
C GLN A 17 20.05 13.44 -14.77
N ARG A 18 19.51 13.07 -15.94
CA ARG A 18 18.34 13.71 -16.54
C ARG A 18 17.08 13.47 -15.69
N LEU A 19 16.84 12.23 -15.26
CA LEU A 19 15.70 11.88 -14.41
C LEU A 19 15.78 12.58 -13.05
N LEU A 20 16.98 12.63 -12.45
CA LEU A 20 17.21 13.34 -11.20
C LEU A 20 16.91 14.84 -11.34
N GLY A 21 17.38 15.47 -12.43
CA GLY A 21 17.09 16.87 -12.71
C GLY A 21 15.59 17.16 -12.88
N LEU A 22 14.85 16.25 -13.50
CA LEU A 22 13.40 16.37 -13.67
C LEU A 22 12.66 16.24 -12.34
N ALA A 23 13.08 15.32 -11.47
CA ALA A 23 12.53 15.17 -10.13
C ALA A 23 12.77 16.42 -9.26
N VAL A 24 13.99 16.98 -9.31
CA VAL A 24 14.32 18.24 -8.60
C VAL A 24 13.47 19.41 -9.09
N ALA A 25 13.27 19.53 -10.41
CA ALA A 25 12.43 20.59 -10.97
C ALA A 25 10.95 20.45 -10.55
N GLN A 26 10.42 19.23 -10.52
CA GLN A 26 9.05 18.98 -10.04
C GLN A 26 8.89 19.30 -8.56
N HIS A 27 9.90 18.95 -7.74
CA HIS A 27 9.90 19.28 -6.31
C HIS A 27 9.86 20.79 -6.08
N ALA A 28 10.64 21.57 -6.83
CA ALA A 28 10.63 23.04 -6.71
C ALA A 28 9.27 23.66 -7.03
N VAL A 29 8.58 23.17 -8.08
CA VAL A 29 7.24 23.64 -8.45
C VAL A 29 6.20 23.28 -7.38
N LEU A 30 6.31 22.07 -6.81
CA LEU A 30 5.42 21.64 -5.73
C LEU A 30 5.63 22.49 -4.47
N GLU A 31 6.88 22.80 -4.13
CA GLU A 31 7.24 23.61 -2.97
C GLU A 31 6.69 25.03 -3.09
N GLU A 32 6.79 25.65 -4.27
CA GLU A 32 6.20 26.97 -4.55
C GLU A 32 4.67 26.94 -4.41
N ALA A 33 4.01 25.89 -4.94
CA ALA A 33 2.56 25.74 -4.82
C ALA A 33 2.09 25.57 -3.37
N ILE A 34 2.85 24.83 -2.56
CA ILE A 34 2.57 24.65 -1.12
C ILE A 34 2.74 25.99 -0.40
N GLN A 35 3.81 26.74 -0.67
CA GLN A 35 4.02 28.05 -0.07
C GLN A 35 2.92 29.05 -0.44
N ASP A 36 2.48 29.11 -1.70
CA ASP A 36 1.35 29.95 -2.14
C ASP A 36 0.05 29.56 -1.42
N ALA A 37 -0.23 28.26 -1.28
CA ALA A 37 -1.39 27.78 -0.54
C ALA A 37 -1.37 28.21 0.94
N PHE A 38 -0.23 28.09 1.61
CA PHE A 38 -0.08 28.53 3.00
C PHE A 38 -0.16 30.05 3.16
N GLN A 39 0.37 30.83 2.21
CA GLN A 39 0.23 32.28 2.24
C GLN A 39 -1.24 32.71 2.10
N ARG A 40 -2.01 32.02 1.24
CA ARG A 40 -3.46 32.27 1.11
C ARG A 40 -4.22 31.94 2.39
N LEU A 41 -3.84 30.86 3.08
CA LEU A 41 -4.46 30.47 4.35
C LEU A 41 -4.06 31.37 5.52
N SER A 42 -2.84 31.95 5.48
CA SER A 42 -2.30 32.81 6.53
C SER A 42 -2.64 34.30 6.34
N GLY A 43 -3.29 34.64 5.22
CA GLY A 43 -3.75 36.00 4.93
C GLY A 43 -4.78 36.50 5.97
N PRO A 44 -4.68 37.73 6.50
CA PRO A 44 -5.55 38.28 7.56
C PRO A 44 -7.03 38.51 7.18
N GLY A 45 -7.54 37.86 6.13
CA GLY A 45 -8.77 38.27 5.43
C GLY A 45 -9.91 37.26 5.42
N ALA A 46 -9.76 36.06 5.99
CA ALA A 46 -10.90 35.16 6.19
C ALA A 46 -11.67 35.50 7.49
N CYS A 47 -11.87 36.79 7.77
CA CYS A 47 -12.95 37.20 8.65
C CYS A 47 -14.23 36.94 7.88
N CYS A 48 -14.99 35.93 8.32
CA CYS A 48 -16.40 35.82 7.98
C CYS A 48 -17.05 37.18 8.20
N ASP A 49 -17.39 37.88 7.12
CA ASP A 49 -18.37 38.97 7.17
C ASP A 49 -19.70 38.36 7.57
N ASP A 50 -19.88 38.25 8.89
CA ASP A 50 -21.08 37.79 9.57
C ASP A 50 -22.12 38.93 9.57
N GLN A 51 -22.42 39.45 8.39
CA GLN A 51 -23.30 40.60 8.24
C GLN A 51 -24.11 40.55 6.94
N ALA A 52 -25.21 39.79 6.95
CA ALA A 52 -26.56 40.35 6.78
C ALA A 52 -27.66 39.28 6.64
N ALA A 53 -28.64 39.38 7.54
CA ALA A 53 -30.09 39.20 7.36
C ALA A 53 -30.63 37.88 6.73
N PRO A 54 -31.52 37.16 7.45
CA PRO A 54 -32.30 36.08 6.87
C PRO A 54 -33.52 36.70 6.18
N ASP A 55 -33.57 36.77 4.86
CA ASP A 55 -34.88 36.73 4.20
C ASP A 55 -34.82 36.39 2.70
N GLN A 56 -35.78 35.53 2.34
CA GLN A 56 -36.27 35.18 1.02
C GLN A 56 -35.55 34.08 0.22
N LEU A 57 -36.12 32.88 0.40
CA LEU A 57 -36.40 31.90 -0.64
C LEU A 57 -36.56 32.52 -2.03
N GLN A 58 -35.74 32.08 -2.98
CA GLN A 58 -36.23 31.76 -4.32
C GLN A 58 -35.41 30.61 -4.91
N THR A 59 -36.07 29.46 -4.97
CA THR A 59 -35.65 28.28 -5.72
C THR A 59 -35.65 28.61 -7.21
N SER A 60 -34.51 28.40 -7.88
CA SER A 60 -34.45 28.28 -9.34
C SER A 60 -33.48 27.16 -9.74
N PRO A 61 -33.87 26.26 -10.65
CA PRO A 61 -33.18 25.01 -10.88
C PRO A 61 -32.07 25.12 -11.94
N ALA A 62 -31.11 24.20 -11.82
CA ALA A 62 -30.28 23.68 -12.91
C ALA A 62 -29.48 24.71 -13.72
N ALA A 63 -28.29 25.06 -13.21
CA ALA A 63 -27.18 25.47 -14.05
C ALA A 63 -25.92 24.78 -13.57
N GLY A 64 -25.37 23.91 -14.41
CA GLY A 64 -24.21 23.08 -14.13
C GLY A 64 -23.02 23.91 -13.65
N ILE A 65 -22.27 23.30 -12.73
CA ILE A 65 -20.98 23.78 -12.25
C ILE A 65 -20.03 23.80 -13.47
N LYS A 66 -19.94 24.94 -14.15
CA LYS A 66 -18.82 25.23 -15.04
C LYS A 66 -17.63 25.53 -14.14
N LEU A 67 -16.80 24.51 -13.91
CA LEU A 67 -15.44 24.69 -13.46
C LEU A 67 -14.74 25.58 -14.51
N ALA A 68 -14.66 26.88 -14.23
CA ALA A 68 -13.80 27.77 -14.97
C ALA A 68 -12.36 27.39 -14.61
N VAL A 69 -11.79 26.48 -15.38
CA VAL A 69 -10.34 26.32 -15.49
C VAL A 69 -9.83 27.69 -15.92
N ALA A 70 -9.35 28.47 -14.96
CA ALA A 70 -8.60 29.68 -15.25
C ALA A 70 -7.39 29.22 -16.05
N SER A 71 -7.45 29.45 -17.37
CA SER A 71 -6.33 29.32 -18.27
C SER A 71 -5.20 30.14 -17.67
N SER A 72 -4.24 29.44 -17.06
CA SER A 72 -3.04 30.01 -16.51
C SER A 72 -2.42 30.90 -17.59
N ARG A 73 -2.33 32.19 -17.27
CA ARG A 73 -1.59 33.15 -18.06
C ARG A 73 -0.18 32.61 -18.17
N GLN A 74 0.18 32.23 -19.39
CA GLN A 74 1.54 32.01 -19.83
C GLN A 74 2.43 33.16 -19.31
N PRO A 75 3.37 32.92 -18.37
CA PRO A 75 4.28 33.96 -17.96
C PRO A 75 5.21 34.26 -19.13
N SER A 76 5.28 35.55 -19.42
CA SER A 76 6.13 36.18 -20.41
C SER A 76 7.56 35.63 -20.34
N SER A 77 8.10 35.36 -21.53
CA SER A 77 9.50 35.09 -21.81
C SER A 77 10.46 35.91 -20.93
N VAL A 78 11.10 35.26 -19.97
CA VAL A 78 12.34 35.76 -19.37
C VAL A 78 13.44 35.56 -20.42
N GLN A 79 13.89 36.66 -21.02
CA GLN A 79 15.10 36.68 -21.85
C GLN A 79 16.29 36.33 -20.96
N LEU A 80 16.74 35.08 -21.02
CA LEU A 80 18.07 34.72 -20.56
C LEU A 80 19.09 35.31 -21.54
N ARG A 81 19.87 36.27 -21.05
CA ARG A 81 21.06 36.80 -21.72
C ARG A 81 22.13 35.70 -21.77
N ALA A 82 22.19 34.98 -22.88
CA ALA A 82 23.25 34.03 -23.18
C ALA A 82 24.48 34.78 -23.70
N THR A 83 25.62 34.57 -23.03
CA THR A 83 26.96 34.84 -23.55
C THR A 83 27.36 33.74 -24.53
N ASP A 84 27.54 34.17 -25.79
CA ASP A 84 28.38 33.67 -26.89
C ASP A 84 28.79 32.18 -27.04
N ALA A 85 28.53 31.72 -28.27
CA ALA A 85 29.33 30.84 -29.15
C ALA A 85 29.00 29.33 -29.25
N LEU A 86 28.16 29.00 -30.26
CA LEU A 86 28.22 27.93 -31.32
C LEU A 86 28.62 26.46 -30.97
N PRO A 87 28.22 25.43 -31.77
CA PRO A 87 27.51 25.48 -33.05
C PRO A 87 26.21 24.65 -33.19
N GLU A 88 25.43 25.15 -34.14
CA GLU A 88 24.28 24.61 -34.88
C GLU A 88 24.29 23.09 -35.11
N GLU A 89 23.38 22.37 -34.45
CA GLU A 89 22.92 21.05 -34.89
C GLU A 89 21.42 21.08 -35.23
N ALA A 90 21.10 20.37 -36.30
CA ALA A 90 19.86 20.44 -37.08
C ALA A 90 18.58 20.01 -36.31
N PRO A 91 17.40 20.50 -36.72
CA PRO A 91 16.14 20.13 -36.10
C PRO A 91 15.67 18.74 -36.52
N VAL A 92 15.70 17.78 -35.59
CA VAL A 92 14.98 16.51 -35.72
C VAL A 92 13.57 16.69 -35.16
N GLN A 93 12.57 16.61 -36.03
CA GLN A 93 11.16 16.52 -35.65
C GLN A 93 10.88 15.15 -35.00
N PRO A 94 10.12 15.08 -33.90
CA PRO A 94 9.40 13.87 -33.54
C PRO A 94 7.91 14.07 -33.82
N GLU A 95 7.49 13.42 -34.90
CA GLU A 95 6.13 13.04 -35.24
C GLU A 95 5.58 12.06 -34.18
N VAL A 96 4.36 12.35 -33.70
CA VAL A 96 3.25 11.41 -33.44
C VAL A 96 3.51 10.13 -32.61
N LEU A 97 2.87 10.05 -31.44
CA LEU A 97 2.08 8.90 -30.92
C LEU A 97 1.49 9.29 -29.55
N GLN A 98 0.27 9.83 -29.47
CA GLN A 98 -0.99 9.08 -29.23
C GLN A 98 -0.86 7.85 -28.32
N ARG A 99 -1.26 7.99 -27.05
CA ARG A 99 -2.28 7.13 -26.39
C ARG A 99 -2.55 7.60 -24.96
N SER A 100 -3.69 8.24 -24.74
CA SER A 100 -4.31 8.36 -23.43
C SER A 100 -5.22 7.15 -23.22
N PRO A 101 -5.15 6.42 -22.09
CA PRO A 101 -6.24 5.56 -21.67
C PRO A 101 -7.21 6.40 -20.82
N SER A 102 -8.41 6.60 -21.35
CA SER A 102 -9.58 7.05 -20.59
C SER A 102 -9.94 5.98 -19.55
N ILE A 103 -9.73 6.28 -18.28
CA ILE A 103 -10.28 5.47 -17.18
C ILE A 103 -11.78 5.76 -17.13
N SER A 104 -12.54 4.76 -17.53
CA SER A 104 -13.99 4.73 -17.51
C SER A 104 -14.44 4.46 -16.08
N ASP A 105 -15.20 5.40 -15.54
CA ASP A 105 -15.85 5.33 -14.23
C ASP A 105 -17.14 4.50 -14.38
N SER A 106 -17.16 3.32 -13.76
CA SER A 106 -18.34 2.44 -13.71
C SER A 106 -18.62 2.10 -12.25
N SER A 107 -19.37 2.99 -11.61
CA SER A 107 -20.06 2.78 -10.34
C SER A 107 -21.38 2.06 -10.64
N GLU A 108 -21.38 0.73 -10.55
CA GLU A 108 -22.60 -0.08 -10.50
C GLU A 108 -23.01 -0.30 -9.04
N VAL A 109 -24.17 0.26 -8.73
CA VAL A 109 -25.01 -0.02 -7.56
C VAL A 109 -25.37 -1.51 -7.56
N SER A 110 -25.07 -2.22 -6.49
CA SER A 110 -25.64 -3.55 -6.24
C SER A 110 -26.54 -3.47 -5.01
N ASP A 111 -27.85 -3.49 -5.32
CA ASP A 111 -28.94 -3.68 -4.40
C ASP A 111 -28.80 -5.00 -3.65
N ALA A 112 -28.89 -4.92 -2.32
CA ALA A 112 -28.98 -6.09 -1.45
C ALA A 112 -30.41 -6.65 -1.51
N GLU A 113 -30.64 -7.59 -2.43
CA GLU A 113 -31.86 -8.40 -2.40
C GLU A 113 -31.81 -9.44 -1.28
N GLU A 114 -32.78 -9.29 -0.40
CA GLU A 114 -33.18 -10.14 0.71
C GLU A 114 -33.60 -11.53 0.21
N PHE A 115 -32.68 -12.51 0.29
CA PHE A 115 -32.97 -13.90 -0.07
C PHE A 115 -33.70 -14.61 1.09
N VAL A 116 -35.02 -14.71 0.97
CA VAL A 116 -35.90 -15.54 1.80
C VAL A 116 -35.78 -17.01 1.35
N PRO A 117 -35.34 -17.95 2.20
CA PRO A 117 -35.33 -19.37 1.83
C PRO A 117 -36.77 -19.95 1.81
N PRO A 118 -37.14 -20.75 0.80
CA PRO A 118 -38.45 -21.37 0.73
C PRO A 118 -38.59 -22.51 1.74
N VAL A 119 -39.59 -22.38 2.60
CA VAL A 119 -40.11 -23.44 3.48
C VAL A 119 -40.55 -24.63 2.61
N THR A 120 -39.81 -25.73 2.66
CA THR A 120 -40.17 -26.96 1.96
C THR A 120 -41.02 -27.83 2.88
N VAL A 121 -42.33 -27.73 2.72
CA VAL A 121 -43.34 -28.57 3.35
C VAL A 121 -43.31 -29.97 2.72
N GLY A 122 -43.01 -30.97 3.56
CA GLY A 122 -43.59 -32.32 3.61
C GLY A 122 -43.76 -33.15 2.34
N ARG A 123 -43.15 -34.35 2.33
CA ARG A 123 -43.87 -35.56 1.90
C ARG A 123 -43.25 -36.82 2.50
N THR A 124 -43.91 -37.34 3.53
CA THR A 124 -43.84 -38.76 3.90
C THR A 124 -44.51 -39.57 2.79
N SER A 125 -43.84 -40.58 2.27
CA SER A 125 -44.45 -41.57 1.39
C SER A 125 -43.91 -42.95 1.73
N THR A 126 -44.66 -43.59 2.61
CA THR A 126 -44.75 -45.04 2.78
C THR A 126 -45.34 -45.66 1.52
N THR A 127 -44.59 -46.48 0.77
CA THR A 127 -45.20 -47.60 0.05
C THR A 127 -44.20 -48.72 -0.20
N SER A 128 -44.55 -49.87 0.37
CA SER A 128 -43.99 -51.19 0.26
C SER A 128 -43.98 -51.78 -1.16
N ALA A 129 -42.89 -52.48 -1.51
CA ALA A 129 -42.91 -53.57 -2.49
C ALA A 129 -41.88 -54.65 -2.08
N PRO A 130 -42.28 -55.92 -1.88
CA PRO A 130 -41.37 -57.02 -1.61
C PRO A 130 -40.90 -57.63 -2.94
N GLY A 131 -39.72 -57.21 -3.41
CA GLY A 131 -39.06 -57.79 -4.58
C GLY A 131 -37.93 -58.72 -4.16
N MET A 132 -38.17 -60.03 -4.26
CA MET A 132 -37.17 -61.09 -4.17
C MET A 132 -36.02 -60.83 -5.16
N GLY A 133 -34.83 -60.56 -4.63
CA GLY A 133 -33.62 -60.30 -5.40
C GLY A 133 -32.38 -60.40 -4.52
N SER A 134 -32.11 -61.63 -4.09
CA SER A 134 -30.90 -62.06 -3.39
C SER A 134 -29.63 -61.70 -4.18
N THR A 135 -28.54 -61.42 -3.46
CA THR A 135 -27.13 -61.28 -3.87
C THR A 135 -26.52 -59.88 -4.10
N ASN A 136 -26.86 -58.84 -3.33
CA ASN A 136 -26.04 -57.60 -3.29
C ASN A 136 -25.86 -56.97 -1.88
N VAL A 137 -25.99 -57.75 -0.81
CA VAL A 137 -25.92 -57.24 0.58
C VAL A 137 -24.47 -56.99 1.06
N ARG A 138 -23.46 -57.40 0.29
CA ARG A 138 -22.05 -57.25 0.71
C ARG A 138 -21.37 -55.95 0.27
N ALA A 139 -21.96 -55.19 -0.65
CA ALA A 139 -21.41 -53.91 -1.11
C ALA A 139 -21.87 -52.71 -0.26
N ALA A 140 -23.02 -52.80 0.41
CA ALA A 140 -23.55 -51.70 1.24
C ALA A 140 -22.84 -51.57 2.60
N ALA A 141 -22.25 -52.65 3.12
CA ALA A 141 -21.50 -52.62 4.39
C ALA A 141 -20.07 -52.04 4.26
N ALA A 142 -19.52 -51.95 3.03
CA ALA A 142 -18.21 -51.35 2.78
C ALA A 142 -18.25 -49.81 2.68
N PHE A 143 -19.43 -49.22 2.55
CA PHE A 143 -19.62 -47.76 2.50
C PHE A 143 -19.91 -47.13 3.87
N ALA A 144 -20.17 -47.93 4.91
CA ALA A 144 -20.56 -47.46 6.23
C ALA A 144 -19.38 -47.26 7.20
N ILE A 145 -18.13 -47.51 6.78
CA ILE A 145 -16.94 -47.45 7.66
C ILE A 145 -16.00 -46.28 7.31
N SER A 146 -16.31 -45.48 6.27
CA SER A 146 -15.58 -44.24 5.99
C SER A 146 -16.35 -42.99 6.42
N GLU A 147 -17.11 -43.05 7.51
CA GLU A 147 -17.38 -41.86 8.33
C GLU A 147 -16.05 -41.42 8.93
N THR A 148 -15.26 -40.78 8.08
CA THR A 148 -13.88 -40.39 8.34
C THR A 148 -13.86 -39.21 9.32
N PRO A 149 -12.84 -39.11 10.18
CA PRO A 149 -12.64 -38.04 11.18
C PRO A 149 -12.46 -36.62 10.59
N GLN A 150 -12.82 -36.40 9.32
CA GLN A 150 -12.63 -35.18 8.55
C GLN A 150 -13.42 -33.99 9.12
N THR A 151 -14.55 -34.26 9.79
CA THR A 151 -15.42 -33.22 10.37
C THR A 151 -14.78 -32.41 11.50
N TRP A 152 -13.78 -32.95 12.21
CA TRP A 152 -13.12 -32.22 13.30
C TRP A 152 -12.09 -31.21 12.79
N CYS A 153 -11.28 -31.61 11.81
CA CYS A 153 -10.30 -30.71 11.18
C CYS A 153 -10.97 -29.53 10.48
N ASP A 154 -12.08 -29.76 9.78
CA ASP A 154 -12.80 -28.69 9.07
C ASP A 154 -13.39 -27.66 10.05
N ARG A 155 -13.91 -28.12 11.20
CA ARG A 155 -14.40 -27.23 12.27
C ARG A 155 -13.29 -26.40 12.90
N ILE A 156 -12.12 -27.00 13.14
CA ILE A 156 -10.97 -26.28 13.68
C ILE A 156 -10.44 -25.26 12.68
N ARG A 157 -10.31 -25.66 11.40
CA ARG A 157 -9.89 -24.77 10.33
C ARG A 157 -10.80 -23.55 10.24
N GLY A 158 -12.11 -23.74 10.23
CA GLY A 158 -13.07 -22.63 10.19
C GLY A 158 -12.88 -21.65 11.35
N ARG A 159 -12.70 -22.15 12.59
CA ARG A 159 -12.47 -21.30 13.77
C ARG A 159 -11.15 -20.56 13.71
N ILE A 160 -10.07 -21.21 13.25
CA ILE A 160 -8.75 -20.57 13.11
C ILE A 160 -8.83 -19.44 12.10
N VAL A 161 -9.46 -19.66 10.94
CA VAL A 161 -9.60 -18.62 9.91
C VAL A 161 -10.37 -17.42 10.46
N THR A 162 -11.52 -17.63 11.11
CA THR A 162 -12.29 -16.52 11.70
C THR A 162 -11.49 -15.76 12.77
N LEU A 163 -10.69 -16.48 13.58
CA LEU A 163 -9.87 -15.86 14.61
C LEU A 163 -8.70 -15.07 14.01
N LEU A 164 -8.06 -15.58 12.97
CA LEU A 164 -7.02 -14.85 12.24
C LEU A 164 -7.59 -13.58 11.62
N ASP A 165 -8.71 -13.66 10.92
CA ASP A 165 -9.36 -12.49 10.29
C ASP A 165 -9.72 -11.41 11.33
N TYR A 166 -10.10 -11.81 12.54
CA TYR A 166 -10.35 -10.88 13.65
C TYR A 166 -9.06 -10.25 14.22
N LEU A 167 -7.94 -10.96 14.18
CA LEU A 167 -6.65 -10.45 14.67
C LEU A 167 -5.96 -9.53 13.65
N VAL A 168 -6.10 -9.77 12.35
CA VAL A 168 -5.40 -9.01 11.30
C VAL A 168 -5.66 -7.51 11.41
N GLY A 169 -6.93 -7.12 11.52
CA GLY A 169 -7.32 -5.71 11.53
C GLY A 169 -6.62 -4.90 12.64
N PRO A 170 -6.75 -5.30 13.91
CA PRO A 170 -6.02 -4.68 15.03
C PRO A 170 -4.50 -4.73 14.88
N LEU A 171 -3.94 -5.83 14.37
CA LEU A 171 -2.51 -5.97 14.14
C LEU A 171 -1.98 -4.95 13.11
N VAL A 172 -2.65 -4.82 11.97
CA VAL A 172 -2.30 -3.84 10.92
C VAL A 172 -2.48 -2.41 11.44
N PHE A 173 -3.52 -2.16 12.22
CA PHE A 173 -3.75 -0.86 12.85
C PHE A 173 -2.62 -0.50 13.83
N LEU A 174 -2.23 -1.43 14.71
CA LEU A 174 -1.13 -1.21 15.65
C LEU A 174 0.21 -1.01 14.94
N ASN A 175 0.48 -1.77 13.87
CA ASN A 175 1.67 -1.58 13.05
C ASN A 175 1.70 -0.18 12.43
N SER A 176 0.56 0.29 11.92
CA SER A 176 0.43 1.65 11.37
C SER A 176 0.64 2.74 12.44
N LEU A 177 0.21 2.49 13.67
CA LEU A 177 0.44 3.40 14.80
C LEU A 177 1.92 3.47 15.18
N VAL A 178 2.64 2.34 15.16
CA VAL A 178 4.09 2.30 15.40
C VAL A 178 4.84 3.08 14.30
N LEU A 179 4.48 2.87 13.03
CA LEU A 179 5.06 3.63 11.92
C LEU A 179 4.79 5.13 12.03
N LEU A 180 3.59 5.53 12.47
CA LEU A 180 3.26 6.94 12.72
C LEU A 180 4.12 7.54 13.85
N LEU A 181 4.32 6.79 14.93
CA LEU A 181 5.18 7.21 16.05
C LEU A 181 6.64 7.35 15.61
N GLU A 182 7.14 6.41 14.81
CA GLU A 182 8.50 6.47 14.26
C GLU A 182 8.69 7.72 13.37
N LEU A 183 7.74 7.98 12.47
CA LEU A 183 7.75 9.16 11.61
C LEU A 183 7.73 10.47 12.44
N GLN A 184 6.96 10.50 13.52
CA GLN A 184 6.90 11.65 14.41
C GLN A 184 8.25 11.90 15.10
N ILE A 185 8.94 10.84 15.53
CA ILE A 185 10.27 10.93 16.15
C ILE A 185 11.30 11.42 15.13
N GLU A 186 11.32 10.83 13.94
CA GLU A 186 12.24 11.25 12.86
C GLU A 186 11.99 12.70 12.44
N GLY A 187 10.73 13.10 12.32
CA GLY A 187 10.33 14.48 12.03
C GLY A 187 10.79 15.45 13.12
N GLY A 188 10.74 15.05 14.39
CA GLY A 188 11.26 15.84 15.51
C GLY A 188 12.78 16.03 15.45
N ILE A 189 13.52 14.96 15.10
CA ILE A 189 14.98 15.03 14.94
C ILE A 189 15.35 15.92 13.75
N ALA A 190 14.65 15.78 12.62
CA ALA A 190 14.85 16.63 11.45
C ALA A 190 14.51 18.10 11.73
N GLY A 191 13.42 18.36 12.46
CA GLY A 191 12.99 19.69 12.88
C GLY A 191 13.99 20.39 13.81
N ALA A 192 14.62 19.65 14.73
CA ALA A 192 15.69 20.20 15.56
C ALA A 192 16.88 20.69 14.72
N GLY A 193 17.15 20.05 13.58
CA GLY A 193 18.19 20.45 12.63
C GLY A 193 17.98 21.83 11.99
N ILE A 194 16.73 22.32 11.92
CA ILE A 194 16.39 23.65 11.38
C ILE A 194 16.13 24.71 12.46
N GLY A 195 16.46 24.41 13.72
CA GLY A 195 16.33 25.33 14.85
C GLY A 195 14.96 25.35 15.52
N MET A 196 14.11 24.34 15.29
CA MET A 196 12.94 24.12 16.16
C MET A 196 13.38 23.61 17.53
N ASP A 197 12.60 23.90 18.57
CA ASP A 197 12.87 23.39 19.91
C ASP A 197 12.97 21.86 19.87
N PRO A 198 14.05 21.27 20.43
CA PRO A 198 14.23 19.84 20.39
C PRO A 198 13.08 19.15 21.12
N ALA A 199 12.41 18.24 20.42
CA ALA A 199 11.42 17.36 21.03
C ALA A 199 12.06 16.63 22.23
N PRO A 200 11.26 16.23 23.25
CA PRO A 200 11.75 15.42 24.37
C PRO A 200 12.62 14.28 23.85
N THR A 201 13.73 13.96 24.52
CA THR A 201 14.72 13.03 23.97
C THR A 201 14.11 11.62 23.82
N TRP A 202 13.58 11.31 22.63
CA TRP A 202 12.97 10.02 22.30
C TRP A 202 14.01 8.92 22.01
N SER A 203 15.31 9.21 22.15
CA SER A 203 16.41 8.26 21.94
C SER A 203 16.23 6.96 22.72
N ASP A 204 15.64 7.07 23.91
CA ASP A 204 15.49 5.95 24.84
C ASP A 204 14.40 4.96 24.38
N TRP A 205 13.48 5.42 23.53
CA TRP A 205 12.36 4.63 23.01
C TRP A 205 12.67 3.92 21.69
N ALA A 206 13.67 4.39 20.94
CA ALA A 206 14.10 3.78 19.68
C ALA A 206 14.33 2.26 19.77
N PRO A 207 15.06 1.71 20.77
CA PRO A 207 15.23 0.26 20.88
C PRO A 207 13.91 -0.48 21.17
N ALA A 208 12.99 0.13 21.92
CA ALA A 208 11.69 -0.46 22.21
C ALA A 208 10.82 -0.52 20.95
N LEU A 209 10.75 0.56 20.16
CA LEU A 209 10.01 0.59 18.90
C LEU A 209 10.53 -0.42 17.89
N ARG A 210 11.86 -0.55 17.75
CA ARG A 210 12.48 -1.58 16.90
C ARG A 210 12.15 -3.01 17.35
N THR A 211 12.10 -3.23 18.65
CA THR A 211 11.72 -4.54 19.20
C THR A 211 10.26 -4.86 18.90
N ILE A 212 9.38 -3.87 19.06
CA ILE A 212 7.95 -3.99 18.76
C ILE A 212 7.73 -4.26 17.27
N ASP A 213 8.41 -3.53 16.38
CA ASP A 213 8.36 -3.74 14.94
C ASP A 213 8.79 -5.17 14.56
N SER A 214 9.92 -5.65 15.12
CA SER A 214 10.37 -7.03 14.90
C SER A 214 9.36 -8.09 15.38
N VAL A 215 8.64 -7.82 16.48
CA VAL A 215 7.58 -8.72 16.98
C VAL A 215 6.40 -8.74 16.01
N PHE A 216 5.97 -7.58 15.50
CA PHE A 216 4.89 -7.52 14.51
C PHE A 216 5.25 -8.25 13.22
N VAL A 217 6.43 -8.01 12.66
CA VAL A 217 6.92 -8.72 11.47
C VAL A 217 6.91 -10.24 11.71
N PHE A 218 7.33 -10.70 12.90
CA PHE A 218 7.32 -12.12 13.22
C PHE A 218 5.88 -12.69 13.31
N VAL A 219 4.96 -11.97 13.95
CA VAL A 219 3.56 -12.40 14.05
C VAL A 219 2.91 -12.48 12.66
N PHE A 220 3.11 -11.46 11.80
CA PHE A 220 2.61 -11.48 10.43
C PHE A 220 3.23 -12.62 9.61
N ALA A 221 4.52 -12.91 9.79
CA ALA A 221 5.16 -14.04 9.11
C ALA A 221 4.53 -15.38 9.51
N VAL A 222 4.26 -15.59 10.81
CA VAL A 222 3.61 -16.81 11.30
C VAL A 222 2.18 -16.91 10.78
N GLU A 223 1.42 -15.81 10.82
CA GLU A 223 0.07 -15.74 10.25
C GLU A 223 0.07 -16.11 8.77
N LEU A 224 0.95 -15.49 7.98
CA LEU A 224 1.08 -15.73 6.55
C LEU A 224 1.39 -17.20 6.25
N ILE A 225 2.29 -17.82 7.02
CA ILE A 225 2.61 -19.25 6.89
C ILE A 225 1.36 -20.10 7.15
N ILE A 226 0.60 -19.80 8.20
CA ILE A 226 -0.64 -20.53 8.51
C ILE A 226 -1.64 -20.35 7.36
N ARG A 227 -1.84 -19.13 6.86
CA ARG A 227 -2.77 -18.83 5.75
C ARG A 227 -2.37 -19.55 4.46
N VAL A 228 -1.07 -19.56 4.12
CA VAL A 228 -0.53 -20.29 2.96
C VAL A 228 -0.73 -21.81 3.11
N VAL A 229 -0.49 -22.37 4.30
CA VAL A 229 -0.66 -23.81 4.54
C VAL A 229 -2.12 -24.23 4.46
N LEU A 230 -3.03 -23.41 4.99
CA LEU A 230 -4.46 -23.71 4.99
C LEU A 230 -5.08 -23.53 3.59
N ASP A 231 -4.69 -22.48 2.85
CA ASP A 231 -5.44 -22.05 1.67
C ASP A 231 -4.78 -22.37 0.32
N ARG A 232 -3.51 -22.79 0.31
CA ARG A 232 -2.67 -23.28 -0.82
C ARG A 232 -3.03 -22.82 -2.25
N GLN A 233 -4.16 -23.27 -2.80
CA GLN A 233 -4.61 -22.95 -4.16
C GLN A 233 -5.37 -21.61 -4.26
N GLY A 234 -6.12 -21.21 -3.24
CA GLY A 234 -6.83 -19.93 -3.20
C GLY A 234 -5.89 -18.75 -2.97
N PHE A 235 -4.83 -18.98 -2.19
CA PHE A 235 -3.89 -17.94 -1.77
C PHE A 235 -3.27 -17.17 -2.94
N VAL A 236 -2.85 -17.85 -4.00
CA VAL A 236 -2.13 -17.23 -5.13
C VAL A 236 -3.04 -16.38 -6.01
N ARG A 237 -4.36 -16.56 -5.95
CA ARG A 237 -5.32 -15.85 -6.81
C ARG A 237 -5.77 -14.51 -6.21
N ASP A 238 -5.53 -14.29 -4.93
CA ASP A 238 -5.99 -13.10 -4.22
C ASP A 238 -4.87 -12.06 -4.12
N VAL A 239 -5.12 -10.86 -4.68
CA VAL A 239 -4.16 -9.75 -4.68
C VAL A 239 -3.86 -9.26 -3.26
N ALA A 240 -4.82 -9.36 -2.33
CA ALA A 240 -4.62 -8.96 -0.94
C ALA A 240 -3.53 -9.82 -0.27
N ASN A 241 -3.55 -11.13 -0.53
CA ASN A 241 -2.56 -12.07 -0.02
C ASN A 241 -1.16 -11.83 -0.62
N TRP A 242 -1.09 -11.39 -1.88
CA TRP A 242 0.18 -10.97 -2.48
C TRP A 242 0.78 -9.74 -1.81
N PHE A 243 -0.06 -8.75 -1.49
CA PHE A 243 0.37 -7.54 -0.81
C PHE A 243 0.85 -7.84 0.62
N ASP A 244 0.12 -8.68 1.35
CA ASP A 244 0.53 -9.17 2.68
C ASP A 244 1.87 -9.91 2.62
N GLY A 245 2.03 -10.81 1.64
CA GLY A 245 3.30 -11.49 1.38
C GLY A 245 4.46 -10.54 1.09
N PHE A 246 4.22 -9.47 0.31
CA PHE A 246 5.23 -8.46 0.04
C PHE A 246 5.65 -7.70 1.31
N ILE A 247 4.69 -7.30 2.15
CA ILE A 247 4.97 -6.61 3.42
C ILE A 247 5.82 -7.51 4.33
N VAL A 248 5.45 -8.78 4.48
CA VAL A 248 6.20 -9.73 5.32
C VAL A 248 7.62 -9.94 4.79
N VAL A 249 7.79 -10.09 3.47
CA VAL A 249 9.11 -10.25 2.86
C VAL A 249 9.96 -8.99 3.03
N ALA A 250 9.39 -7.80 2.86
CA ALA A 250 10.08 -6.53 3.09
C ALA A 250 10.51 -6.39 4.56
N GLY A 251 9.63 -6.72 5.51
CA GLY A 251 9.95 -6.72 6.95
C GLY A 251 11.07 -7.72 7.31
N LEU A 252 11.02 -8.94 6.76
CA LEU A 252 12.09 -9.93 6.95
C LEU A 252 13.42 -9.49 6.32
N ALA A 253 13.39 -8.83 5.16
CA ALA A 253 14.58 -8.26 4.54
C ALA A 253 15.19 -7.17 5.43
N ASN A 254 14.36 -6.28 5.98
CA ASN A 254 14.81 -5.26 6.94
C ASN A 254 15.46 -5.91 8.18
N LEU A 255 14.83 -6.94 8.75
CA LEU A 255 15.37 -7.68 9.91
C LEU A 255 16.72 -8.34 9.59
N ARG A 256 16.89 -8.87 8.38
CA ARG A 256 18.18 -9.44 7.92
C ARG A 256 19.27 -8.38 7.79
N LEU A 257 18.94 -7.22 7.25
CA LEU A 257 19.89 -6.10 7.14
C LEU A 257 20.34 -5.63 8.53
N VAL A 258 19.41 -5.48 9.47
CA VAL A 258 19.73 -5.13 10.86
C VAL A 258 20.61 -6.20 11.51
N LEU A 259 20.32 -7.48 11.28
CA LEU A 259 21.12 -8.57 11.84
C LEU A 259 22.56 -8.59 11.28
N GLU A 260 22.73 -8.38 9.98
CA GLU A 260 24.07 -8.31 9.36
C GLU A 260 24.85 -7.09 9.85
N LEU A 261 24.18 -5.95 10.05
CA LEU A 261 24.82 -4.74 10.60
C LEU A 261 25.32 -4.97 12.03
N VAL A 262 24.52 -5.65 12.87
CA VAL A 262 24.92 -6.03 14.24
C VAL A 262 26.07 -7.04 14.23
N LYS A 263 26.03 -8.02 13.32
CA LYS A 263 27.08 -9.04 13.19
C LYS A 263 28.40 -8.46 12.70
N GLY A 264 28.36 -7.48 11.78
CA GLY A 264 29.54 -6.80 11.25
C GLY A 264 30.25 -5.90 12.28
N GLY A 265 29.48 -5.25 13.17
CA GLY A 265 30.04 -4.40 14.23
C GLY A 265 30.90 -5.16 15.25
N PHE A 266 30.68 -6.46 15.43
CA PHE A 266 31.38 -7.27 16.43
C PHE A 266 32.81 -7.69 16.02
N VAL A 267 33.21 -7.49 14.76
CA VAL A 267 34.48 -7.98 14.22
C VAL A 267 35.63 -6.96 14.36
N VAL A 268 35.34 -5.69 14.70
CA VAL A 268 36.34 -4.60 14.60
C VAL A 268 37.18 -4.40 15.87
N GLU A 269 36.84 -4.99 17.03
CA GLU A 269 37.46 -4.60 18.31
C GLU A 269 38.44 -5.62 18.92
N GLY A 270 39.01 -6.53 18.10
CA GLY A 270 39.84 -7.64 18.61
C GLY A 270 41.25 -7.78 18.06
N SER A 271 41.67 -7.03 17.04
CA SER A 271 42.83 -7.44 16.23
C SER A 271 44.15 -6.68 16.39
N ASP A 272 44.26 -5.68 17.28
CA ASP A 272 45.53 -4.99 17.50
C ASP A 272 45.84 -4.84 18.99
N ALA A 273 46.13 -5.95 19.66
CA ALA A 273 46.93 -5.90 20.87
C ALA A 273 48.40 -5.67 20.44
N PRO A 274 49.02 -4.53 20.79
CA PRO A 274 50.43 -4.31 20.50
C PRO A 274 51.27 -5.34 21.25
N SER A 275 51.92 -6.22 20.50
CA SER A 275 52.98 -7.08 21.04
C SER A 275 54.16 -6.20 21.43
N ASN A 276 54.37 -6.01 22.74
CA ASN A 276 55.61 -5.51 23.32
C ASN A 276 56.71 -6.56 23.27
#